data_AF-A0A9P5S9M0-F1
#
_entry.id   AF-A0A9P5S9M0-F1
#
_cell.length_a   1.000
_cell.length_b   1.000
_cell.length_c   1.000
_cell.angle_alpha   90.00
_cell.angle_beta   90.00
_cell.angle_gamma   90.00
#
_symmetry.space_group_name_H-M   'P 1'
#
loop_
_entity.id
_entity.type
_entity.pdbx_description
1 polymer ?
#
loop_
_entity_poly.entity_id
_entity_poly.type
_entity_poly.pdbx_seq_one_letter_code
_entity_poly.pdbx_strand_id
1 'polypeptide(L)'
;MLFSKASLALIASSILLLLTAHTEAHSYADCIDWRFNSKNKSWADNNGHCAGYARCFPLGAKKFAKLDSDDPNRHYQQSHNDPDKAPLCSNGRSGEESGADETMAKPWTAAYNSKDKHGRKTGTYTVTKVDGTLCIRWPAKNHTVPDENDPSTFNIGISDVNPSKDPSQEYFNKHIIARLDYKNCTKAGSIDTWPCGGCFNISISVKLGHHVLQWRWRLNEKEWHTSCADLDVKA
;
A
#
# COMPACT_ATOMS: atom_id res chain seq x y z
N MET A 1 -45.65 -13.78 24.77
CA MET A 1 -44.84 -14.69 23.92
C MET A 1 -43.47 -14.82 24.57
N LEU A 2 -43.21 -15.95 25.25
CA LEU A 2 -41.89 -16.24 25.81
C LEU A 2 -41.05 -16.93 24.73
N PHE A 3 -39.97 -16.28 24.30
CA PHE A 3 -38.97 -16.94 23.47
C PHE A 3 -38.32 -18.07 24.27
N SER A 4 -38.24 -19.26 23.70
CA SER A 4 -37.54 -20.37 24.32
C SER A 4 -36.05 -20.02 24.48
N LYS A 5 -35.38 -20.59 25.50
CA LYS A 5 -33.93 -20.40 25.70
C LYS A 5 -33.10 -20.76 24.45
N ALA A 6 -33.58 -21.69 23.62
CA ALA A 6 -32.96 -22.06 22.35
C ALA A 6 -33.10 -20.97 21.27
N SER A 7 -34.22 -20.25 21.25
CA SER A 7 -34.48 -19.15 20.32
C SER A 7 -33.62 -17.92 20.62
N LEU A 8 -33.37 -17.63 21.89
CA LEU A 8 -32.45 -16.57 22.33
C LEU A 8 -30.99 -16.88 21.96
N ALA A 9 -30.56 -18.14 22.07
CA ALA A 9 -29.21 -18.57 21.68
C ALA A 9 -28.97 -18.44 20.17
N LEU A 10 -29.95 -18.78 19.33
CA LEU A 10 -29.86 -18.62 17.88
C LEU A 10 -29.79 -17.16 17.44
N ILE A 11 -30.56 -16.27 18.08
CA ILE A 11 -30.51 -14.82 17.81
C ILE A 11 -29.15 -14.24 18.24
N ALA A 12 -28.63 -14.62 19.41
CA ALA A 12 -27.32 -14.18 19.88
C ALA A 12 -26.18 -14.64 18.96
N SER A 13 -26.20 -15.88 18.50
CA SER A 13 -25.21 -16.40 17.54
C SER A 13 -25.30 -15.71 16.16
N SER A 14 -26.51 -15.35 15.72
CA SER A 14 -26.73 -14.65 14.46
C SER A 14 -26.22 -13.20 14.51
N ILE A 15 -26.41 -12.51 15.64
CA ILE A 15 -25.89 -11.16 15.88
C ILE A 15 -24.35 -11.20 16.00
N LEU A 16 -23.79 -12.22 16.65
CA LEU A 16 -22.34 -12.37 16.77
C LEU A 16 -21.67 -12.62 15.40
N LEU A 17 -22.31 -13.39 14.51
CA LEU A 17 -21.83 -13.60 13.13
C LEU A 17 -21.95 -12.34 12.26
N LEU A 18 -22.98 -11.52 12.45
CA LEU A 18 -23.15 -10.24 11.76
C LEU A 18 -22.16 -9.16 12.23
N LEU A 19 -21.65 -9.27 13.47
CA LEU A 19 -20.64 -8.36 14.03
C LEU A 19 -19.20 -8.72 13.64
N THR A 20 -18.92 -9.94 13.18
CA THR A 20 -17.55 -10.40 12.86
C THR A 20 -17.14 -10.28 11.40
N ALA A 21 -18.04 -9.83 10.51
CA ALA A 21 -17.72 -9.61 9.10
C ALA A 21 -17.33 -8.14 8.84
N HIS A 22 -16.49 -7.55 9.68
CA HIS A 22 -15.69 -6.42 9.23
C HIS A 22 -14.61 -6.99 8.32
N THR A 23 -14.87 -6.96 7.01
CA THR A 23 -13.81 -7.14 6.03
C THR A 23 -12.77 -6.06 6.28
N GLU A 24 -11.66 -6.42 6.90
CA GLU A 24 -10.53 -5.52 7.12
C GLU A 24 -9.99 -5.06 5.76
N ALA A 25 -10.35 -3.84 5.42
CA ALA A 25 -10.04 -3.21 4.15
C ALA A 25 -8.74 -2.43 4.29
N HIS A 26 -7.65 -3.07 4.71
CA HIS A 26 -6.37 -2.40 4.87
C HIS A 26 -5.48 -2.78 3.68
N SER A 27 -5.01 -1.79 2.91
CA SER A 27 -4.31 -1.97 1.64
C SER A 27 -2.90 -1.40 1.71
N TYR A 28 -2.03 -1.86 0.82
CA TYR A 28 -0.61 -1.52 0.78
C TYR A 28 -0.09 -1.60 -0.66
N ALA A 29 1.06 -0.98 -0.90
CA ALA A 29 1.75 -1.13 -2.19
C ALA A 29 2.48 -2.48 -2.26
N ASP A 30 1.94 -3.42 -3.05
CA ASP A 30 2.59 -4.70 -3.35
C ASP A 30 3.76 -4.52 -4.32
N CYS A 31 3.58 -3.63 -5.31
CA CYS A 31 4.60 -3.30 -6.29
C CYS A 31 4.61 -1.80 -6.57
N ILE A 32 5.81 -1.21 -6.62
CA ILE A 32 6.00 0.21 -6.92
C ILE A 32 6.25 0.43 -8.42
N ASP A 33 6.92 -0.49 -9.09
CA ASP A 33 7.16 -0.44 -10.54
C ASP A 33 6.68 -1.73 -11.23
N TRP A 34 5.38 -1.81 -11.45
CA TRP A 34 4.74 -2.88 -12.19
C TRP A 34 4.94 -2.70 -13.69
N ARG A 35 5.50 -3.72 -14.34
CA ARG A 35 5.76 -3.72 -15.78
C ARG A 35 4.91 -4.77 -16.47
N PHE A 36 4.04 -4.34 -17.37
CA PHE A 36 3.19 -5.24 -18.14
C PHE A 36 4.00 -6.05 -19.16
N ASN A 37 3.70 -7.35 -19.28
CA ASN A 37 4.39 -8.27 -20.20
C ASN A 37 3.80 -8.20 -21.63
N SER A 38 2.58 -7.68 -21.82
CA SER A 38 1.89 -7.72 -23.12
C SER A 38 1.01 -6.49 -23.36
N LYS A 39 0.42 -6.41 -24.56
CA LYS A 39 -0.54 -5.36 -24.93
C LYS A 39 -1.84 -5.42 -24.13
N ASN A 40 -2.23 -6.59 -23.62
CA ASN A 40 -3.41 -6.76 -22.77
C ASN A 40 -3.03 -6.41 -21.33
N LYS A 41 -3.08 -5.11 -21.02
CA LYS A 41 -2.73 -4.60 -19.69
C LYS A 41 -3.71 -5.13 -18.64
N SER A 42 -3.18 -5.93 -17.72
CA SER A 42 -3.90 -6.40 -16.54
C SER A 42 -2.93 -6.49 -15.36
N TRP A 43 -3.44 -6.22 -14.16
CA TRP A 43 -2.67 -6.23 -12.91
C TRP A 43 -2.40 -7.65 -12.39
N ALA A 44 -2.97 -8.68 -13.02
CA ALA A 44 -2.76 -10.07 -12.67
C ALA A 44 -1.29 -10.48 -12.80
N ASP A 45 -0.86 -11.40 -11.93
CA ASP A 45 0.54 -11.86 -11.83
C ASP A 45 1.11 -12.42 -13.14
N ASN A 46 0.29 -13.00 -14.00
CA ASN A 46 0.72 -13.54 -15.30
C ASN A 46 0.87 -12.47 -16.39
N ASN A 47 0.40 -11.25 -16.16
CA ASN A 47 0.38 -10.16 -17.15
C ASN A 47 1.46 -9.10 -16.93
N GLY A 48 2.36 -9.31 -15.97
CA GLY A 48 3.47 -8.41 -15.72
C GLY A 48 4.44 -8.96 -14.69
N HIS A 49 5.34 -8.10 -14.23
CA HIS A 49 6.25 -8.39 -13.15
C HIS A 49 6.57 -7.11 -12.39
N CYS A 50 7.04 -7.27 -11.15
CA CYS A 50 7.44 -6.13 -10.33
C CYS A 50 8.94 -5.87 -10.45
N ALA A 51 9.30 -4.65 -10.85
CA ALA A 51 10.67 -4.19 -11.04
C ALA A 51 11.16 -3.23 -9.94
N GLY A 52 10.32 -2.95 -8.94
CA GLY A 52 10.67 -2.12 -7.81
C GLY A 52 9.61 -2.21 -6.72
N TYR A 53 10.03 -2.26 -5.46
CA TYR A 53 9.20 -2.60 -4.31
C TYR A 53 9.23 -1.50 -3.25
N ALA A 54 8.29 -1.56 -2.32
CA ALA A 54 8.37 -0.80 -1.08
C ALA A 54 9.62 -1.22 -0.28
N ARG A 55 10.07 -0.35 0.64
CA ARG A 55 11.21 -0.64 1.51
C ARG A 55 10.97 -1.93 2.29
N CYS A 56 12.05 -2.68 2.52
CA CYS A 56 12.02 -3.91 3.30
C CYS A 56 11.00 -4.95 2.82
N PHE A 57 10.54 -4.86 1.56
CA PHE A 57 9.50 -5.76 1.05
C PHE A 57 10.02 -7.19 0.98
N PRO A 58 9.48 -8.17 1.71
CA PRO A 58 10.01 -9.52 1.70
C PRO A 58 9.55 -10.28 0.46
N LEU A 59 10.51 -10.64 -0.38
CA LEU A 59 10.28 -11.51 -1.53
C LEU A 59 9.81 -12.89 -1.04
N GLY A 60 8.80 -13.43 -1.71
CA GLY A 60 8.18 -14.69 -1.33
C GLY A 60 7.17 -14.56 -0.18
N ALA A 61 6.94 -13.36 0.36
CA ALA A 61 5.74 -13.10 1.13
C ALA A 61 4.48 -13.35 0.29
N LYS A 62 3.40 -13.70 0.97
CA LYS A 62 2.12 -13.94 0.31
C LYS A 62 1.60 -12.62 -0.27
N LYS A 63 1.58 -12.54 -1.59
CA LYS A 63 0.99 -11.39 -2.30
C LYS A 63 -0.46 -11.22 -1.89
N PHE A 64 -0.87 -9.98 -1.65
CA PHE A 64 -2.25 -9.64 -1.34
C PHE A 64 -2.83 -10.45 -0.17
N ALA A 65 -2.01 -10.70 0.86
CA ALA A 65 -2.46 -11.35 2.07
C ALA A 65 -3.57 -10.55 2.78
N LYS A 66 -4.46 -11.26 3.49
CA LYS A 66 -5.34 -10.65 4.50
C LYS A 66 -4.49 -10.16 5.67
N LEU A 67 -4.96 -9.15 6.40
CA LEU A 67 -4.23 -8.54 7.53
C LEU A 67 -3.68 -9.59 8.51
N ASP A 68 -4.54 -10.51 8.94
CA ASP A 68 -4.24 -11.62 9.86
C ASP A 68 -3.25 -12.66 9.31
N SER A 69 -3.00 -12.64 8.00
CA SER A 69 -2.14 -13.58 7.29
C SER A 69 -0.91 -12.92 6.66
N ASP A 70 -0.75 -11.61 6.84
CA ASP A 70 0.36 -10.86 6.29
C ASP A 70 1.53 -10.87 7.27
N ASP A 71 2.67 -11.36 6.82
CA ASP A 71 3.87 -11.45 7.63
C ASP A 71 5.07 -11.05 6.79
N PRO A 72 5.80 -9.97 7.18
CA PRO A 72 5.42 -9.02 8.22
C PRO A 72 4.16 -8.25 7.81
N ASN A 73 3.40 -7.75 8.78
CA ASN A 73 2.27 -6.86 8.52
C ASN A 73 2.71 -5.69 7.60
N ARG A 74 2.07 -5.50 6.44
CA ARG A 74 2.39 -4.40 5.51
C ARG A 74 1.43 -3.22 5.61
N HIS A 75 0.50 -3.31 6.55
CA HIS A 75 -0.59 -2.37 6.71
C HIS A 75 -0.20 -1.38 7.81
N TYR A 76 0.49 -0.31 7.42
CA TYR A 76 0.76 0.77 8.36
C TYR A 76 -0.39 1.77 8.31
N GLN A 77 -1.16 1.81 9.40
CA GLN A 77 -2.24 2.75 9.61
C GLN A 77 -1.74 3.91 10.47
N GLN A 78 -1.74 5.11 9.91
CA GLN A 78 -1.35 6.33 10.62
C GLN A 78 -2.35 6.69 11.71
N SER A 79 -1.88 7.45 12.71
CA SER A 79 -2.70 7.98 13.81
C SER A 79 -3.99 8.63 13.28
N HIS A 80 -5.14 8.22 13.82
CA HIS A 80 -6.43 8.85 13.49
C HIS A 80 -6.55 10.26 14.05
N ASN A 81 -5.89 10.52 15.19
CA ASN A 81 -5.96 11.80 15.89
C ASN A 81 -5.16 12.90 15.20
N ASP A 82 -4.01 12.55 14.63
CA ASP A 82 -3.11 13.50 13.97
C ASP A 82 -2.35 12.83 12.81
N PRO A 83 -3.05 12.48 11.72
CA PRO A 83 -2.44 11.74 10.62
C PRO A 83 -1.37 12.56 9.89
N ASP A 84 -1.36 13.89 10.01
CA ASP A 84 -0.39 14.77 9.36
C ASP A 84 0.91 14.91 10.15
N LYS A 85 0.90 14.61 11.46
CA LYS A 85 2.12 14.48 12.28
C LYS A 85 2.60 13.04 12.45
N ALA A 86 1.85 12.06 11.97
CA ALA A 86 2.28 10.67 11.98
C ALA A 86 3.55 10.49 11.14
N PRO A 87 4.40 9.49 11.46
CA PRO A 87 5.49 9.08 10.59
C PRO A 87 4.98 8.82 9.17
N LEU A 88 5.73 9.30 8.17
CA LEU A 88 5.45 9.10 6.75
C LEU A 88 5.39 7.61 6.40
N CYS A 89 6.40 6.89 6.89
CA CYS A 89 6.63 5.47 6.71
C CYS A 89 6.50 4.79 8.06
N SER A 90 6.13 3.52 8.06
CA SER A 90 6.08 2.77 9.32
C SER A 90 7.48 2.60 9.89
N ASN A 91 7.58 2.71 11.21
CA ASN A 91 8.80 2.43 11.97
C ASN A 91 8.68 1.13 12.79
N GLY A 92 7.66 0.31 12.49
CA GLY A 92 7.36 -0.91 13.23
C GLY A 92 6.85 -0.71 14.66
N ARG A 93 6.51 0.52 15.06
CA ARG A 93 6.16 0.85 16.46
C ARG A 93 5.02 1.85 16.62
N SER A 94 4.88 2.78 15.70
CA SER A 94 3.90 3.87 15.72
C SER A 94 2.77 3.60 14.72
N GLY A 95 1.66 4.31 14.90
CA GLY A 95 0.42 4.12 14.14
C GLY A 95 -0.68 3.53 15.01
N GLU A 96 -1.89 3.51 14.47
CA GLU A 96 -2.99 2.69 15.02
C GLU A 96 -2.67 1.21 14.79
N GLU A 97 -2.13 0.90 13.60
CA GLU A 97 -1.54 -0.38 13.26
C GLU A 97 -0.11 -0.16 12.78
N SER A 98 0.86 -0.75 13.48
CA SER A 98 2.24 -0.75 13.02
C SER A 98 2.43 -1.76 11.90
N GLY A 99 2.88 -1.29 10.74
CA GLY A 99 3.37 -2.13 9.65
C GLY A 99 4.82 -2.55 9.85
N ALA A 100 5.41 -3.17 8.83
CA ALA A 100 6.83 -3.49 8.78
C ALA A 100 7.67 -2.22 8.82
N ASP A 101 8.87 -2.27 9.41
CA ASP A 101 9.76 -1.11 9.43
C ASP A 101 10.19 -0.72 8.01
N GLU A 102 9.65 0.40 7.54
CA GLU A 102 9.89 1.03 6.25
C GLU A 102 10.65 2.36 6.42
N THR A 103 11.33 2.57 7.55
CA THR A 103 12.19 3.73 7.73
C THR A 103 13.34 3.74 6.74
N MET A 104 13.78 4.93 6.35
CA MET A 104 14.91 5.09 5.45
C MET A 104 16.19 4.52 6.08
N ALA A 105 16.75 3.49 5.44
CA ALA A 105 18.00 2.90 5.87
C ALA A 105 19.21 3.82 5.60
N LYS A 106 20.37 3.50 6.18
CA LYS A 106 21.63 4.20 5.94
C LYS A 106 22.76 3.21 5.57
N PRO A 107 23.23 3.19 4.32
CA PRO A 107 22.69 3.90 3.14
C PRO A 107 21.26 3.46 2.82
N TRP A 108 20.49 4.29 2.12
CA TRP A 108 19.07 4.00 1.79
C TRP A 108 18.89 2.68 1.04
N THR A 109 19.89 2.30 0.21
CA THR A 109 19.91 1.03 -0.52
C THR A 109 19.95 -0.21 0.39
N ALA A 110 20.27 -0.07 1.68
CA ALA A 110 20.26 -1.19 2.62
C ALA A 110 18.83 -1.72 2.89
N ALA A 111 17.78 -0.93 2.66
CA ALA A 111 16.39 -1.40 2.73
C ALA A 111 16.03 -2.44 1.64
N TYR A 112 16.89 -2.59 0.62
CA TYR A 112 16.65 -3.40 -0.58
C TYR A 112 17.66 -4.54 -0.77
N ASN A 113 18.79 -4.49 -0.06
CA ASN A 113 19.86 -5.51 -0.13
C ASN A 113 19.96 -6.32 1.17
N SER A 114 18.86 -6.46 1.89
CA SER A 114 18.83 -7.09 3.21
C SER A 114 17.92 -8.32 3.23
N LYS A 115 17.71 -8.82 4.45
CA LYS A 115 16.73 -9.85 4.74
C LYS A 115 15.77 -9.31 5.80
N ASP A 116 14.53 -9.72 5.72
CA ASP A 116 13.56 -9.47 6.79
C ASP A 116 13.86 -10.32 8.03
N LYS A 117 13.04 -10.17 9.08
CA LYS A 117 13.16 -10.90 10.36
C LYS A 117 13.11 -12.44 10.21
N HIS A 118 12.62 -12.95 9.08
CA HIS A 118 12.50 -14.39 8.78
C HIS A 118 13.55 -14.88 7.79
N GLY A 119 14.50 -14.03 7.41
CA GLY A 119 15.58 -14.38 6.48
C GLY A 119 15.19 -14.34 5.00
N ARG A 120 14.00 -13.85 4.66
CA ARG A 120 13.57 -13.65 3.27
C ARG A 120 14.28 -12.45 2.67
N LYS A 121 14.74 -12.56 1.42
CA LYS A 121 15.37 -11.45 0.71
C LYS A 121 14.39 -10.30 0.55
N THR A 122 14.87 -9.07 0.66
CA THR A 122 14.07 -7.89 0.33
C THR A 122 14.00 -7.66 -1.19
N GLY A 123 12.95 -7.01 -1.66
CA GLY A 123 12.80 -6.57 -3.05
C GLY A 123 13.85 -5.53 -3.44
N THR A 124 13.94 -5.22 -4.73
CA THR A 124 14.80 -4.14 -5.24
C THR A 124 14.09 -2.78 -5.16
N TYR A 125 14.85 -1.69 -5.08
CA TYR A 125 14.31 -0.34 -5.29
C TYR A 125 13.99 -0.11 -6.77
N THR A 126 13.18 0.91 -7.04
CA THR A 126 12.82 1.27 -8.41
C THR A 126 13.89 2.16 -9.04
N VAL A 127 14.28 1.85 -10.28
CA VAL A 127 15.04 2.77 -11.14
C VAL A 127 14.11 3.26 -12.24
N THR A 128 13.97 4.58 -12.36
CA THR A 128 13.10 5.20 -13.37
C THR A 128 13.80 6.39 -14.03
N LYS A 129 13.21 6.90 -15.10
CA LYS A 129 13.67 8.11 -15.79
C LYS A 129 12.73 9.27 -15.52
N VAL A 130 13.25 10.48 -15.69
CA VAL A 130 12.42 11.67 -15.82
C VAL A 130 11.44 11.48 -16.99
N ASP A 131 10.18 11.87 -16.80
CA ASP A 131 9.05 11.61 -17.73
C ASP A 131 8.74 10.12 -17.98
N GLY A 132 9.39 9.22 -17.23
CA GLY A 132 9.06 7.81 -17.23
C GLY A 132 7.70 7.54 -16.60
N THR A 133 6.99 6.56 -17.13
CA THR A 133 5.76 6.04 -16.52
C THR A 133 6.11 5.02 -15.44
N LEU A 134 5.53 5.21 -14.26
CA LEU A 134 5.60 4.29 -13.14
C LEU A 134 4.19 3.76 -12.84
N CYS A 135 4.07 2.46 -12.59
CA CYS A 135 2.79 1.82 -12.31
C CYS A 135 2.84 1.12 -10.95
N ILE A 136 1.95 1.49 -10.04
CA ILE A 136 1.88 0.89 -8.70
C ILE A 136 0.75 -0.15 -8.70
N ARG A 137 0.96 -1.25 -7.98
CA ARG A 137 0.00 -2.35 -7.81
C ARG A 137 -0.32 -2.56 -6.32
N TRP A 138 -1.59 -2.81 -6.02
CA TRP A 138 -2.11 -3.01 -4.66
C TRP A 138 -3.26 -4.04 -4.63
N PRO A 139 -3.58 -4.62 -3.47
CA PRO A 139 -4.76 -5.49 -3.31
C PRO A 139 -6.08 -4.70 -3.28
N ALA A 140 -7.15 -5.33 -3.74
CA ALA A 140 -8.49 -4.76 -3.84
C ALA A 140 -9.16 -4.45 -2.49
N LYS A 141 -8.92 -5.19 -1.41
CA LYS A 141 -9.33 -4.85 -0.04
C LYS A 141 -10.74 -4.32 0.18
N ASN A 142 -11.75 -4.91 -0.48
CA ASN A 142 -13.18 -4.58 -0.54
C ASN A 142 -13.61 -3.68 -1.74
N HIS A 143 -12.66 -3.13 -2.50
CA HIS A 143 -12.90 -2.10 -3.52
C HIS A 143 -13.56 -2.59 -4.80
N THR A 144 -13.70 -3.92 -4.99
CA THR A 144 -14.46 -4.49 -6.10
C THR A 144 -15.93 -4.74 -5.76
N VAL A 145 -16.40 -4.31 -4.57
CA VAL A 145 -17.82 -4.32 -4.23
C VAL A 145 -18.57 -3.38 -5.19
N PRO A 146 -19.56 -3.88 -5.97
CA PRO A 146 -20.23 -3.10 -7.01
C PRO A 146 -20.93 -1.82 -6.53
N ASP A 147 -21.45 -1.81 -5.30
CA ASP A 147 -22.29 -0.72 -4.76
C ASP A 147 -21.54 0.26 -3.86
N GLU A 148 -20.22 0.09 -3.70
CA GLU A 148 -19.41 1.02 -2.92
C GLU A 148 -19.17 2.30 -3.74
N ASN A 149 -19.69 3.44 -3.26
CA ASN A 149 -19.59 4.74 -3.92
C ASN A 149 -18.50 5.65 -3.33
N ASP A 150 -17.50 5.06 -2.66
CA ASP A 150 -16.45 5.85 -2.03
C ASP A 150 -15.59 6.56 -3.11
N PRO A 151 -15.45 7.91 -3.07
CA PRO A 151 -14.59 8.67 -3.98
C PRO A 151 -13.08 8.56 -3.65
N SER A 152 -12.69 7.61 -2.81
CA SER A 152 -11.30 7.42 -2.39
C SER A 152 -10.31 7.35 -3.54
N THR A 153 -9.13 7.92 -3.32
CA THR A 153 -8.01 7.87 -4.27
C THR A 153 -6.74 7.55 -3.50
N PHE A 154 -5.79 6.91 -4.19
CA PHE A 154 -4.44 6.77 -3.68
C PHE A 154 -3.67 8.03 -4.04
N ASN A 155 -3.20 8.75 -3.03
CA ASN A 155 -2.28 9.86 -3.22
C ASN A 155 -0.87 9.30 -3.37
N ILE A 156 -0.19 9.70 -4.45
CA ILE A 156 1.22 9.43 -4.63
C ILE A 156 2.00 10.71 -4.40
N GLY A 157 2.81 10.73 -3.35
CA GLY A 157 3.76 11.81 -3.12
C GLY A 157 5.18 11.37 -3.42
N ILE A 158 6.03 12.34 -3.75
CA ILE A 158 7.48 12.13 -3.95
C ILE A 158 8.26 13.27 -3.30
N SER A 159 9.44 12.98 -2.75
CA SER A 159 10.38 14.05 -2.39
C SER A 159 10.88 14.75 -3.66
N ASP A 160 11.05 16.06 -3.63
CA ASP A 160 11.62 16.86 -4.74
C ASP A 160 13.16 16.99 -4.65
N VAL A 161 13.74 16.49 -3.57
CA VAL A 161 15.17 16.48 -3.25
C VAL A 161 15.66 15.09 -2.89
N ASN A 162 16.98 14.89 -2.91
CA ASN A 162 17.67 13.73 -2.35
C ASN A 162 17.71 13.83 -0.83
N PRO A 163 16.85 13.09 -0.11
CA PRO A 163 16.71 13.26 1.32
C PRO A 163 17.74 12.42 2.08
N SER A 164 18.22 12.95 3.21
CA SER A 164 19.11 12.24 4.14
C SER A 164 18.37 11.48 5.24
N LYS A 165 17.05 11.66 5.33
CA LYS A 165 16.09 11.01 6.24
C LYS A 165 14.69 11.12 5.65
N ASP A 166 13.73 10.35 6.16
CA ASP A 166 12.33 10.49 5.75
C ASP A 166 11.80 11.91 6.00
N PRO A 167 11.22 12.57 4.98
CA PRO A 167 10.49 13.82 5.17
C PRO A 167 9.22 13.61 6.01
N SER A 168 8.63 14.71 6.49
CA SER A 168 7.38 14.65 7.25
C SER A 168 6.17 14.34 6.36
N GLN A 169 5.08 13.85 6.97
CA GLN A 169 3.82 13.68 6.27
C GLN A 169 3.26 15.02 5.75
N GLU A 170 3.36 16.10 6.52
CA GLU A 170 2.99 17.46 6.07
C GLU A 170 3.71 17.89 4.79
N TYR A 171 4.99 17.52 4.66
CA TYR A 171 5.74 17.78 3.44
C TYR A 171 5.13 17.00 2.26
N PHE A 172 4.85 15.70 2.43
CA PHE A 172 4.26 14.88 1.35
C PHE A 172 2.84 15.31 0.96
N ASN A 173 2.05 15.83 1.90
CA ASN A 173 0.72 16.39 1.60
C ASN A 173 0.78 17.54 0.58
N LYS A 174 1.92 18.24 0.48
CA LYS A 174 2.16 19.34 -0.48
C LYS A 174 2.87 18.89 -1.76
N HIS A 175 3.36 17.65 -1.81
CA HIS A 175 4.14 17.11 -2.92
C HIS A 175 3.47 15.88 -3.56
N ILE A 176 2.14 15.89 -3.60
CA ILE A 176 1.35 14.87 -4.31
C ILE A 176 1.51 15.09 -5.82
N ILE A 177 2.03 14.09 -6.52
CA ILE A 177 2.27 14.13 -7.97
C ILE A 177 1.22 13.36 -8.77
N ALA A 178 0.49 12.45 -8.13
CA ALA A 178 -0.58 11.71 -8.77
C ALA A 178 -1.68 11.32 -7.77
N ARG A 179 -2.89 11.15 -8.31
CA ARG A 179 -4.01 10.50 -7.64
C ARG A 179 -4.45 9.33 -8.50
N LEU A 180 -4.47 8.13 -7.93
CA LEU A 180 -4.83 6.92 -8.64
C LEU A 180 -6.21 6.45 -8.18
N ASP A 181 -7.03 6.06 -9.14
CA ASP A 181 -8.36 5.51 -8.88
C ASP A 181 -8.25 4.19 -8.16
N TYR A 182 -8.81 4.13 -6.95
CA TYR A 182 -8.61 2.98 -6.09
C TYR A 182 -9.25 1.68 -6.63
N LYS A 183 -10.35 1.81 -7.38
CA LYS A 183 -11.08 0.71 -8.04
C LYS A 183 -10.52 0.29 -9.39
N ASN A 184 -9.32 0.73 -9.77
CA ASN A 184 -8.75 0.37 -11.07
C ASN A 184 -8.21 -1.08 -11.08
N CYS A 185 -9.13 -2.01 -10.98
CA CYS A 185 -8.94 -3.44 -10.90
C CYS A 185 -9.39 -4.06 -12.22
N THR A 186 -8.68 -5.08 -12.74
CA THR A 186 -9.19 -5.80 -13.91
C THR A 186 -10.43 -6.60 -13.50
N LYS A 187 -11.54 -6.53 -14.25
CA LYS A 187 -12.83 -7.15 -13.87
C LYS A 187 -12.72 -8.68 -13.73
N ALA A 188 -12.55 -9.18 -12.50
CA ALA A 188 -12.83 -10.54 -12.02
C ALA A 188 -12.30 -10.67 -10.58
N GLY A 189 -12.75 -11.65 -9.80
CA GLY A 189 -12.00 -12.17 -8.65
C GLY A 189 -12.35 -11.64 -7.24
N SER A 190 -11.48 -11.98 -6.29
CA SER A 190 -11.66 -11.79 -4.84
C SER A 190 -11.82 -10.31 -4.47
N ILE A 191 -12.82 -9.99 -3.64
CA ILE A 191 -13.03 -8.61 -3.18
C ILE A 191 -11.85 -8.06 -2.39
N ASP A 192 -11.10 -8.93 -1.72
CA ASP A 192 -10.00 -8.53 -0.84
C ASP A 192 -8.62 -8.60 -1.51
N THR A 193 -8.38 -9.67 -2.28
CA THR A 193 -7.02 -10.02 -2.69
C THR A 193 -6.78 -9.82 -4.17
N TRP A 194 -7.75 -9.29 -4.90
CA TRP A 194 -7.60 -9.10 -6.34
C TRP A 194 -6.65 -7.94 -6.66
N PRO A 195 -5.77 -8.07 -7.66
CA PRO A 195 -4.84 -7.00 -8.01
C PRO A 195 -5.55 -5.83 -8.70
N CYS A 196 -5.24 -4.65 -8.18
CA CYS A 196 -5.58 -3.35 -8.75
C CYS A 196 -4.28 -2.56 -8.94
N GLY A 197 -4.34 -1.47 -9.70
CA GLY A 197 -3.17 -0.65 -9.89
C GLY A 197 -3.45 0.64 -10.62
N GLY A 198 -2.43 1.49 -10.77
CA GLY A 198 -2.54 2.74 -11.49
C GLY A 198 -1.16 3.20 -11.97
N CYS A 199 -1.14 3.87 -13.11
CA CYS A 199 0.09 4.40 -13.69
C CYS A 199 0.05 5.92 -13.69
N PHE A 200 1.22 6.54 -13.52
CA PHE A 200 1.43 7.97 -13.60
C PHE A 200 2.83 8.26 -14.13
N ASN A 201 3.06 9.47 -14.62
CA ASN A 201 4.38 9.89 -15.09
C ASN A 201 5.14 10.58 -13.96
N ILE A 202 6.46 10.32 -13.89
CA ILE A 202 7.38 11.08 -13.06
C ILE A 202 7.58 12.44 -13.73
N SER A 203 7.06 13.50 -13.10
CA SER A 203 7.15 14.87 -13.61
C SER A 203 8.60 15.27 -13.96
N ILE A 204 8.75 16.06 -15.02
CA ILE A 204 10.02 16.68 -15.41
C ILE A 204 10.66 17.56 -14.32
N SER A 205 9.87 18.00 -13.34
CA SER A 205 10.35 18.78 -12.20
C SER A 205 11.06 17.94 -11.12
N VAL A 206 10.94 16.61 -11.16
CA VAL A 206 11.65 15.71 -10.24
C VAL A 206 13.13 15.68 -10.63
N LYS A 207 14.01 15.95 -9.67
CA LYS A 207 15.46 15.98 -9.88
C LYS A 207 16.01 14.57 -10.14
N LEU A 208 17.26 14.51 -10.61
CA LEU A 208 17.99 13.25 -10.71
C LEU A 208 18.48 12.80 -9.34
N GLY A 209 18.51 11.49 -9.11
CA GLY A 209 19.06 10.86 -7.92
C GLY A 209 18.01 10.13 -7.08
N HIS A 210 18.29 10.02 -5.78
CA HIS A 210 17.45 9.30 -4.84
C HIS A 210 16.25 10.14 -4.40
N HIS A 211 15.06 9.53 -4.37
CA HIS A 211 13.81 10.16 -3.94
C HIS A 211 13.00 9.18 -3.09
N VAL A 212 12.26 9.70 -2.10
CA VAL A 212 11.27 8.91 -1.35
C VAL A 212 9.94 9.04 -2.06
N LEU A 213 9.26 7.92 -2.28
CA LEU A 213 7.89 7.84 -2.74
C LEU A 213 7.00 7.35 -1.60
N GLN A 214 5.85 7.99 -1.45
CA GLN A 214 4.78 7.53 -0.57
C GLN A 214 3.57 7.16 -1.40
N TRP A 215 3.10 5.94 -1.21
CA TRP A 215 1.74 5.54 -1.54
C TRP A 215 0.88 5.75 -0.28
N ARG A 216 -0.14 6.60 -0.37
CA ARG A 216 -0.99 6.95 0.79
C ARG A 216 -2.46 6.89 0.42
N TRP A 217 -3.21 6.11 1.19
CA TRP A 217 -4.61 5.85 0.98
C TRP A 217 -5.44 6.28 2.17
N ARG A 218 -6.67 6.72 1.93
CA ARG A 218 -7.67 6.95 2.96
C ARG A 218 -8.80 5.94 2.83
N LEU A 219 -9.01 5.08 3.81
CA LEU A 219 -10.16 4.16 3.83
C LEU A 219 -11.41 4.89 4.32
N ASN A 220 -11.32 5.50 5.50
CA ASN A 220 -12.38 6.29 6.12
C ASN A 220 -11.87 7.69 6.48
N GLU A 221 -12.76 8.56 6.96
CA GLU A 221 -12.32 9.86 7.48
C GLU A 221 -11.23 9.67 8.55
N LYS A 222 -10.05 10.29 8.33
CA LYS A 222 -8.84 10.22 9.17
C LYS A 222 -8.13 8.87 9.22
N GLU A 223 -8.63 7.86 8.54
CA GLU A 223 -8.01 6.54 8.48
C GLU A 223 -7.08 6.44 7.27
N TRP A 224 -5.78 6.66 7.51
CA TRP A 224 -4.77 6.69 6.46
C TRP A 224 -3.83 5.49 6.51
N HIS A 225 -3.64 4.82 5.39
CA HIS A 225 -2.68 3.73 5.22
C HIS A 225 -1.54 4.17 4.31
N THR A 226 -0.31 3.80 4.65
CA THR A 226 0.84 4.19 3.83
C THR A 226 1.82 3.05 3.59
N SER A 227 2.49 3.13 2.43
CA SER A 227 3.69 2.35 2.12
C SER A 227 4.74 3.28 1.54
N CYS A 228 5.99 3.08 1.92
CA CYS A 228 7.11 3.88 1.46
C CYS A 228 8.07 3.10 0.56
N ALA A 229 8.62 3.80 -0.43
CA ALA A 229 9.60 3.28 -1.35
C ALA A 229 10.64 4.35 -1.66
N ASP A 230 11.76 3.91 -2.25
CA ASP A 230 12.80 4.77 -2.78
C ASP A 230 12.89 4.59 -4.29
N LEU A 231 13.05 5.70 -4.99
CA LEU A 231 13.28 5.77 -6.43
C LEU A 231 14.69 6.28 -6.70
N ASP A 232 15.36 5.69 -7.67
CA ASP A 232 16.58 6.23 -8.27
C ASP A 232 16.24 6.78 -9.66
N VAL A 233 16.06 8.11 -9.74
CA VAL A 233 15.66 8.83 -10.95
C VAL A 233 16.90 9.16 -11.79
N LYS A 234 16.90 8.66 -13.02
CA LYS A 234 17.97 8.84 -14.01
C LYS A 234 17.52 9.72 -15.18
N ALA A 235 18.49 10.16 -15.97
CA ALA A 235 18.26 10.83 -17.25
C ALA A 235 17.72 9.87 -18.33
#